data_AF-A0A817T6M2-F1
#
_entry.id   AF-A0A817T6M2-F1
#
_cell.length_a   1.000
_cell.length_b   1.000
_cell.length_c   1.000
_cell.angle_alpha   90.00
_cell.angle_beta   90.00
_cell.angle_gamma   90.00
#
_symmetry.space_group_name_H-M   'P 1'
#
loop_
_entity.id
_entity.type
_entity.pdbx_description
1 polymer ?
#
loop_
_entity_poly.entity_id
_entity_poly.type
_entity_poly.pdbx_seq_one_letter_code
_entity_poly.pdbx_strand_id
1 'polypeptide(L)'
;MKYNDRIVTKIDGINAFNYIKQFAGQYSLISKDKNVKLNSVFKEEFWLRNLARYPLPSSNNIRFTFLDNNELTLTFPYLVIMTKKIDNQASLENDNMFSSTALFDQTMVLNYVTNFEKLNWYNENQSDNFDYIMGGNTTYYYVHKRTKTAVIKLGSFTQENFQDVKNIFLLASGNILIIDLIGNHGGHSCIAYSLLNYLVPEYSNLGVLYEPMDARTTKSLISFSRAFNFYPNSILNLQTGLPFTNMDWIQPYINYTRGNLTDEYSMKWSINCDGEAFGMGQFWLKNGTNTTYFKSIYVLTDGTCGSACSLFLSKLKFGSNFKKAYGIGGGYDGNNVFESSSYAGGGAFNWNDIVTYYTLVGANDSSISYLPTSAFLNLNVYEIYINRLNPDYPREFLSQSIDKQVTSSDYFNLESAFEQIINDESPPFGYAPIINSSLKIIIMSLLTLKLLLNSTHQVAYI
;
A
#
# COMPACT_ATOMS: atom_id res chain seq x y z
N MET A 1 16.42 17.41 3.76
CA MET A 1 16.69 16.00 4.10
C MET A 1 17.69 15.98 5.24
N LYS A 2 17.51 15.15 6.29
CA LYS A 2 18.50 15.00 7.38
C LYS A 2 19.38 13.77 7.13
N TYR A 3 20.68 13.87 7.36
CA TYR A 3 21.66 12.79 7.35
C TYR A 3 22.62 13.00 8.52
N ASN A 4 22.68 12.03 9.44
CA ASN A 4 23.48 12.11 10.68
C ASN A 4 23.29 13.46 11.42
N ASP A 5 22.03 13.80 11.72
CA ASP A 5 21.58 15.06 12.33
C ASP A 5 21.80 16.36 11.53
N ARG A 6 22.38 16.27 10.33
CA ARG A 6 22.69 17.44 9.49
C ARG A 6 21.73 17.56 8.31
N ILE A 7 21.35 18.77 7.94
CA ILE A 7 20.42 19.00 6.83
C ILE A 7 21.21 19.06 5.52
N VAL A 8 20.99 18.12 4.62
CA VAL A 8 21.51 18.12 3.23
C VAL A 8 20.71 19.14 2.41
N THR A 9 21.42 20.06 1.77
CA THR A 9 20.86 21.11 0.90
C THR A 9 21.17 20.90 -0.58
N LYS A 10 22.30 20.25 -0.91
CA LYS A 10 22.67 19.88 -2.29
C LYS A 10 23.27 18.47 -2.39
N ILE A 11 23.09 17.85 -3.55
CA ILE A 11 23.72 16.58 -3.97
C ILE A 11 24.35 16.85 -5.34
N ASP A 12 25.65 16.65 -5.46
CA ASP A 12 26.45 16.97 -6.65
C ASP A 12 26.24 18.39 -7.18
N GLY A 13 26.06 19.35 -6.25
CA GLY A 13 25.82 20.75 -6.56
C GLY A 13 24.37 21.09 -6.95
N ILE A 14 23.51 20.10 -7.15
CA ILE A 14 22.07 20.28 -7.43
C ILE A 14 21.32 20.36 -6.11
N ASN A 15 20.30 21.21 -5.99
CA ASN A 15 19.43 21.22 -4.81
C ASN A 15 18.96 19.79 -4.48
N ALA A 16 19.12 19.36 -3.23
CA ALA A 16 18.93 17.96 -2.85
C ALA A 16 17.53 17.44 -3.21
N PHE A 17 16.48 18.24 -3.02
CA PHE A 17 15.12 17.85 -3.38
C PHE A 17 14.95 17.70 -4.90
N ASN A 18 15.51 18.63 -5.68
CA ASN A 18 15.49 18.55 -7.14
C ASN A 18 16.29 17.35 -7.67
N TYR A 19 17.43 17.03 -7.04
CA TYR A 19 18.19 15.83 -7.37
C TYR A 19 17.35 14.57 -7.15
N ILE A 20 16.68 14.45 -6.01
CA ILE A 20 15.80 13.31 -5.68
C ILE A 20 14.63 13.22 -6.66
N LYS A 21 14.03 14.35 -7.06
CA LYS A 21 12.99 14.37 -8.10
C LYS A 21 13.51 13.81 -9.42
N GLN A 22 14.65 14.30 -9.90
CA GLN A 22 15.25 13.83 -11.14
C GLN A 22 15.55 12.33 -11.06
N PHE A 23 16.15 11.88 -9.96
CA PHE A 23 16.39 10.48 -9.69
C PHE A 23 15.09 9.66 -9.74
N ALA A 24 14.06 10.08 -8.99
CA ALA A 24 12.80 9.38 -8.92
C ALA A 24 12.12 9.27 -10.29
N GLY A 25 12.13 10.36 -11.07
CA GLY A 25 11.59 10.38 -12.43
C GLY A 25 12.28 9.39 -13.36
N GLN A 26 13.60 9.26 -13.24
CA GLN A 26 14.44 8.40 -14.08
C GLN A 26 14.42 6.93 -13.68
N TYR A 27 14.53 6.62 -12.38
CA TYR A 27 14.84 5.27 -11.91
C TYR A 27 13.70 4.58 -11.16
N SER A 28 12.73 5.34 -10.62
CA SER A 28 11.56 4.69 -10.03
C SER A 28 10.60 4.23 -11.13
N LEU A 29 10.39 2.91 -11.17
CA LEU A 29 9.48 2.23 -12.08
C LEU A 29 8.16 1.85 -11.43
N ILE A 30 7.95 2.20 -10.16
CA ILE A 30 6.79 1.74 -9.38
C ILE A 30 5.48 2.33 -9.88
N SER A 31 5.49 3.53 -10.48
CA SER A 31 4.28 4.23 -10.92
C SER A 31 4.54 5.10 -12.15
N LYS A 32 3.49 5.41 -12.90
CA LYS A 32 3.51 6.43 -13.96
C LYS A 32 3.42 7.86 -13.38
N ASP A 33 2.93 8.00 -12.14
CA ASP A 33 2.78 9.27 -11.44
C ASP A 33 4.11 9.72 -10.81
N LYS A 34 4.51 10.97 -11.08
CA LYS A 34 5.79 11.52 -10.62
C LYS A 34 5.85 11.75 -9.10
N ASN A 35 4.73 12.08 -8.47
CA ASN A 35 4.63 12.24 -7.03
C ASN A 35 4.73 10.87 -6.33
N VAL A 36 4.10 9.84 -6.89
CA VAL A 36 4.22 8.46 -6.37
C VAL A 36 5.64 7.93 -6.53
N LYS A 37 6.27 8.17 -7.68
CA LYS A 37 7.69 7.88 -7.87
C LYS A 37 8.55 8.54 -6.79
N LEU A 38 8.32 9.82 -6.53
CA LEU A 38 9.03 10.56 -5.49
C LEU A 38 8.82 9.94 -4.09
N ASN A 39 7.58 9.56 -3.76
CA ASN A 39 7.25 8.89 -2.49
C ASN A 39 8.02 7.58 -2.32
N SER A 40 8.06 6.74 -3.36
CA SER A 40 8.79 5.47 -3.30
C SER A 40 10.28 5.65 -2.99
N VAL A 41 10.88 6.71 -3.53
CA VAL A 41 12.28 7.05 -3.33
C VAL A 41 12.53 7.63 -1.94
N PHE A 42 11.54 8.27 -1.31
CA PHE A 42 11.64 8.69 0.09
C PHE A 42 11.46 7.55 1.09
N LYS A 43 10.64 6.55 0.74
CA LYS A 43 10.39 5.38 1.59
C LYS A 43 11.59 4.44 1.62
N GLU A 44 12.20 4.20 0.46
CA GLU A 44 13.45 3.45 0.39
C GLU A 44 14.58 4.38 0.78
N GLU A 45 15.37 4.04 1.80
CA GLU A 45 16.56 4.80 2.25
C GLU A 45 17.38 5.34 1.06
N PHE A 46 17.07 6.57 0.65
CA PHE A 46 17.39 7.07 -0.69
C PHE A 46 18.88 6.95 -0.99
N TRP A 47 19.70 7.26 0.01
CA TRP A 47 21.15 7.22 -0.11
C TRP A 47 21.74 5.82 0.07
N LEU A 48 21.13 4.92 0.84
CA LEU A 48 21.68 3.57 1.07
C LEU A 48 21.37 2.62 -0.09
N ARG A 49 20.14 2.68 -0.61
CA ARG A 49 19.68 1.73 -1.64
C ARG A 49 19.78 2.32 -3.03
N ASN A 50 19.34 3.55 -3.20
CA ASN A 50 19.05 4.09 -4.52
C ASN A 50 20.31 4.72 -5.17
N LEU A 51 21.08 5.48 -4.41
CA LEU A 51 22.37 6.03 -4.88
C LEU A 51 23.46 4.97 -5.11
N ALA A 52 23.40 3.83 -4.41
CA ALA A 52 24.31 2.72 -4.64
C ALA A 52 23.99 1.90 -5.91
N ARG A 53 22.78 2.10 -6.48
CA ARG A 53 22.22 1.31 -7.58
C ARG A 53 22.12 2.10 -8.89
N TYR A 54 21.80 3.40 -8.85
CA TYR A 54 21.49 4.19 -10.06
C TYR A 54 21.92 5.67 -9.98
N PRO A 55 22.19 6.33 -11.12
CA PRO A 55 22.79 5.71 -12.31
C PRO A 55 24.09 4.99 -11.96
N LEU A 56 24.64 4.19 -12.87
CA LEU A 56 26.09 3.97 -12.88
C LEU A 56 26.73 5.35 -13.10
N PRO A 57 27.27 6.02 -12.07
CA PRO A 57 27.80 7.35 -12.26
C PRO A 57 29.14 7.22 -13.00
N SER A 58 29.54 8.25 -13.74
CA SER A 58 30.89 8.31 -14.32
C SER A 58 31.98 8.38 -13.25
N SER A 59 31.61 8.62 -11.99
CA SER A 59 32.52 8.70 -10.85
C SER A 59 31.95 7.96 -9.64
N ASN A 60 32.85 7.47 -8.82
CA ASN A 60 32.49 6.63 -7.69
C ASN A 60 31.98 7.40 -6.45
N ASN A 61 31.85 8.71 -6.58
CA ASN A 61 31.75 9.66 -5.51
C ASN A 61 30.46 10.46 -5.64
N ILE A 62 29.76 10.64 -4.53
CA ILE A 62 28.60 11.53 -4.42
C ILE A 62 28.94 12.60 -3.39
N ARG A 63 28.79 13.86 -3.78
CA ARG A 63 29.10 15.01 -2.95
C ARG A 63 27.83 15.61 -2.35
N PHE A 64 27.73 15.56 -1.03
CA PHE A 64 26.68 16.18 -0.25
C PHE A 64 27.14 17.55 0.24
N THR A 65 26.33 18.59 0.04
CA THR A 65 26.48 19.88 0.71
C THR A 65 25.41 20.01 1.78
N PHE A 66 25.80 20.38 2.98
CA PHE A 66 24.90 20.55 4.12
C PHE A 66 24.53 22.03 4.34
N LEU A 67 23.57 22.29 5.23
CA LEU A 67 23.07 23.63 5.55
C LEU A 67 24.16 24.54 6.15
N ASP A 68 25.13 23.96 6.84
CA ASP A 68 26.32 24.63 7.37
C ASP A 68 27.41 24.84 6.30
N ASN A 69 27.11 24.59 5.02
CA ASN A 69 28.00 24.66 3.86
C ASN A 69 29.21 23.71 3.88
N ASN A 70 29.30 22.84 4.87
CA ASN A 70 30.29 21.76 4.86
C ASN A 70 29.93 20.74 3.77
N GLU A 71 30.95 20.10 3.21
CA GLU A 71 30.78 19.06 2.18
C GLU A 71 31.21 17.69 2.71
N LEU A 72 30.50 16.64 2.29
CA LEU A 72 30.88 15.24 2.51
C LEU A 72 30.86 14.55 1.17
N THR A 73 31.98 13.93 0.80
CA THR A 73 32.03 13.04 -0.35
C THR A 73 31.94 11.62 0.15
N LEU A 74 30.90 10.90 -0.25
CA LEU A 74 30.75 9.48 0.03
C LEU A 74 31.17 8.68 -1.19
N THR A 75 31.96 7.63 -0.95
CA THR A 75 32.31 6.63 -1.96
C THR A 75 31.51 5.37 -1.66
N PHE A 76 30.66 4.94 -2.60
CA PHE A 76 29.84 3.75 -2.43
C PHE A 76 30.46 2.56 -3.18
N PRO A 77 30.62 1.37 -2.57
CA PRO A 77 30.88 0.17 -3.34
C PRO A 77 29.63 -0.16 -4.20
N TYR A 78 29.78 -0.28 -5.51
CA TYR A 78 28.65 -0.48 -6.44
C TYR A 78 27.89 -1.76 -6.15
N LEU A 79 26.56 -1.66 -6.18
CA LEU A 79 25.70 -2.82 -6.40
C LEU A 79 25.10 -2.68 -7.80
N VAL A 80 25.68 -3.38 -8.78
CA VAL A 80 25.22 -3.31 -10.17
C VAL A 80 23.92 -4.10 -10.30
N ILE A 81 22.79 -3.42 -10.50
CA ILE A 81 21.57 -4.03 -11.02
C ILE A 81 21.54 -3.78 -12.52
N MET A 82 21.83 -4.82 -13.31
CA MET A 82 21.78 -4.71 -14.77
C MET A 82 20.37 -4.98 -15.29
N THR A 83 19.82 -4.02 -16.02
CA THR A 83 18.79 -4.23 -17.04
C THR A 83 19.44 -4.29 -18.44
N LYS A 84 20.64 -4.87 -18.54
CA LYS A 84 21.31 -5.10 -19.82
C LYS A 84 20.52 -6.19 -20.56
N LYS A 85 20.13 -5.92 -21.81
CA LYS A 85 19.58 -6.96 -22.69
C LYS A 85 20.68 -7.99 -22.93
N ILE A 86 20.53 -9.15 -22.32
CA ILE A 86 21.44 -10.28 -22.55
C ILE A 86 20.88 -11.03 -23.75
N ASP A 87 21.49 -10.83 -24.91
CA ASP A 87 21.00 -11.45 -26.15
C ASP A 87 21.29 -12.97 -26.19
N ASN A 88 22.19 -13.50 -25.35
CA ASN A 88 22.45 -14.94 -25.22
C ASN A 88 23.23 -15.31 -23.93
N GLN A 89 23.18 -16.59 -23.56
CA GLN A 89 23.87 -17.22 -22.42
C GLN A 89 25.39 -16.94 -22.39
N ALA A 90 26.06 -16.96 -23.54
CA ALA A 90 27.50 -16.73 -23.61
C ALA A 90 27.88 -15.28 -23.24
N SER A 91 27.00 -14.31 -23.50
CA SER A 91 27.18 -12.91 -23.07
C SER A 91 27.04 -12.75 -21.55
N LEU A 92 26.28 -13.63 -20.88
CA LEU A 92 26.18 -13.67 -19.42
C LEU A 92 27.46 -14.28 -18.81
N GLU A 93 27.92 -15.40 -19.36
CA GLU A 93 29.07 -16.16 -18.84
C GLU A 93 30.42 -15.44 -19.06
N ASN A 94 30.53 -14.61 -20.09
CA ASN A 94 31.71 -13.79 -20.36
C ASN A 94 31.71 -12.44 -19.61
N ASP A 95 30.60 -12.05 -18.98
CA ASP A 95 30.54 -10.82 -18.18
C ASP A 95 31.14 -11.11 -16.80
N ASN A 96 32.47 -10.89 -16.67
CA ASN A 96 33.28 -11.06 -15.45
C ASN A 96 32.90 -10.12 -14.29
N MET A 97 31.64 -9.69 -14.17
CA MET A 97 31.21 -8.76 -13.12
C MET A 97 31.01 -9.41 -11.75
N PHE A 98 30.95 -10.74 -11.68
CA PHE A 98 30.81 -11.47 -10.42
C PHE A 98 32.10 -12.22 -10.09
N SER A 99 33.24 -11.53 -10.10
CA SER A 99 34.40 -12.05 -9.39
C SER A 99 34.11 -11.99 -7.88
N SER A 100 33.66 -13.13 -7.36
CA SER A 100 33.85 -13.65 -6.00
C SER A 100 34.04 -12.65 -4.85
N THR A 101 33.22 -12.83 -3.81
CA THR A 101 33.43 -12.42 -2.41
C THR A 101 33.06 -10.99 -1.99
N ALA A 102 31.76 -10.74 -1.87
CA ALA A 102 31.25 -9.96 -0.75
C ALA A 102 29.98 -10.63 -0.23
N LEU A 103 30.16 -11.58 0.70
CA LEU A 103 29.09 -12.04 1.56
C LEU A 103 28.77 -10.89 2.52
N PHE A 104 27.94 -9.94 2.07
CA PHE A 104 27.24 -9.09 3.02
C PHE A 104 26.37 -10.00 3.89
N ASP A 105 26.49 -9.85 5.21
CA ASP A 105 25.60 -10.52 6.15
C ASP A 105 24.16 -10.07 5.83
N GLN A 106 23.42 -10.94 5.15
CA GLN A 106 22.03 -10.70 4.77
C GLN A 106 21.19 -10.40 6.01
N THR A 107 21.58 -10.93 7.18
CA THR A 107 20.93 -10.69 8.46
C THR A 107 21.11 -9.25 8.94
N MET A 108 22.23 -8.57 8.64
CA MET A 108 22.42 -7.13 8.96
C MET A 108 21.51 -6.24 8.11
N VAL A 109 21.44 -6.49 6.79
CA VAL A 109 20.57 -5.72 5.89
C VAL A 109 19.11 -5.97 6.23
N LEU A 110 18.73 -7.21 6.53
CA LEU A 110 17.37 -7.57 6.94
C LEU A 110 17.01 -6.96 8.30
N ASN A 111 17.87 -7.08 9.32
CA ASN A 111 17.64 -6.48 10.64
C ASN A 111 17.58 -4.96 10.58
N TYR A 112 18.37 -4.30 9.74
CA TYR A 112 18.32 -2.84 9.59
C TYR A 112 17.04 -2.38 8.89
N VAL A 113 16.59 -3.10 7.86
CA VAL A 113 15.29 -2.86 7.20
C VAL A 113 14.14 -3.10 8.15
N THR A 114 14.16 -4.21 8.89
CA THR A 114 13.14 -4.53 9.90
C THR A 114 13.17 -3.52 11.03
N ASN A 115 14.32 -3.01 11.45
CA ASN A 115 14.42 -1.94 12.45
C ASN A 115 13.96 -0.59 11.90
N PHE A 116 14.09 -0.32 10.60
CA PHE A 116 13.56 0.88 9.96
C PHE A 116 12.05 0.81 9.73
N GLU A 117 11.52 -0.36 9.36
CA GLU A 117 10.08 -0.62 9.32
C GLU A 117 9.47 -0.57 10.74
N LYS A 118 10.23 -0.97 11.77
CA LYS A 118 9.91 -0.74 13.19
C LYS A 118 10.08 0.72 13.62
N LEU A 119 10.92 1.52 12.95
CA LEU A 119 11.04 2.97 13.14
C LEU A 119 9.84 3.77 12.61
N ASN A 120 8.79 3.10 12.10
CA ASN A 120 7.44 3.63 12.27
C ASN A 120 7.12 3.66 13.78
N TRP A 121 7.56 4.77 14.38
CA TRP A 121 7.55 5.30 15.75
C TRP A 121 6.39 4.92 16.69
N TYR A 122 5.35 4.26 16.20
CA TYR A 122 4.16 3.92 16.96
C TYR A 122 4.34 2.76 17.95
N ASN A 123 5.26 1.82 17.67
CA ASN A 123 5.37 0.61 18.50
C ASN A 123 6.12 0.81 19.83
N GLU A 124 6.83 1.92 20.01
CA GLU A 124 7.74 2.08 21.16
C GLU A 124 7.39 3.26 22.09
N ASN A 125 6.56 4.20 21.65
CA ASN A 125 6.13 5.34 22.48
C ASN A 125 4.61 5.32 22.65
N GLN A 126 4.15 5.29 23.90
CA GLN A 126 2.74 5.45 24.24
C GLN A 126 2.21 6.75 23.63
N SER A 127 1.48 6.68 22.52
CA SER A 127 0.82 7.84 21.95
C SER A 127 -0.21 8.37 22.96
N ASP A 128 -0.23 9.68 23.16
CA ASP A 128 -1.20 10.32 24.04
C ASP A 128 -2.63 10.16 23.53
N ASN A 129 -2.81 10.04 22.22
CA ASN A 129 -4.12 10.05 21.55
C ASN A 129 -4.61 8.65 21.15
N PHE A 130 -3.74 7.66 21.03
CA PHE A 130 -4.10 6.34 20.51
C PHE A 130 -3.74 5.21 21.45
N ASP A 131 -4.64 4.24 21.58
CA ASP A 131 -4.40 2.97 22.25
C ASP A 131 -3.92 1.95 21.22
N TYR A 132 -2.71 1.41 21.41
CA TYR A 132 -2.26 0.24 20.65
C TYR A 132 -2.94 -1.01 21.20
N ILE A 133 -3.59 -1.78 20.33
CA ILE A 133 -4.37 -2.95 20.73
C ILE A 133 -3.68 -4.25 20.33
N MET A 134 -3.20 -4.36 19.09
CA MET A 134 -2.61 -5.58 18.54
C MET A 134 -1.76 -5.26 17.31
N GLY A 135 -0.74 -6.09 17.05
CA GLY A 135 0.04 -6.04 15.84
C GLY A 135 0.65 -7.39 15.49
N GLY A 136 0.68 -7.68 14.20
CA GLY A 136 1.44 -8.75 13.57
C GLY A 136 2.68 -8.20 12.87
N ASN A 137 3.34 -9.02 12.05
CA ASN A 137 4.60 -8.62 11.39
C ASN A 137 4.48 -7.36 10.52
N THR A 138 3.34 -7.15 9.86
CA THR A 138 3.12 -6.00 8.95
C THR A 138 1.75 -5.33 9.11
N THR A 139 0.94 -5.78 10.06
CA THR A 139 -0.40 -5.26 10.33
C THR A 139 -0.46 -4.73 11.75
N TYR A 140 -0.99 -3.51 11.93
CA TYR A 140 -1.10 -2.89 13.25
C TYR A 140 -2.47 -2.27 13.45
N TYR A 141 -2.95 -2.29 14.69
CA TYR A 141 -4.25 -1.75 15.05
C TYR A 141 -4.18 -0.80 16.23
N TYR A 142 -4.75 0.39 16.01
CA TYR A 142 -4.85 1.46 16.97
C TYR A 142 -6.30 1.92 17.10
N VAL A 143 -6.66 2.40 18.28
CA VAL A 143 -7.94 3.07 18.51
C VAL A 143 -7.67 4.46 19.03
N HIS A 144 -8.21 5.47 18.36
CA HIS A 144 -8.13 6.84 18.84
C HIS A 144 -8.96 6.98 20.13
N LYS A 145 -8.33 7.35 21.24
CA LYS A 145 -8.90 7.37 22.60
C LYS A 145 -10.17 8.19 22.69
N ARG A 146 -10.18 9.37 22.04
CA ARG A 146 -11.28 10.36 22.12
C ARG A 146 -12.47 10.00 21.24
N THR A 147 -12.24 9.68 19.97
CA THR A 147 -13.33 9.47 18.99
C THR A 147 -13.71 8.00 18.81
N LYS A 148 -12.92 7.08 19.39
CA LYS A 148 -13.01 5.64 19.14
C LYS A 148 -12.89 5.29 17.64
N THR A 149 -12.13 6.11 16.89
CA THR A 149 -11.80 5.82 15.49
C THR A 149 -10.85 4.65 15.44
N ALA A 150 -11.19 3.63 14.66
CA ALA A 150 -10.33 2.50 14.37
C ALA A 150 -9.30 2.89 13.30
N VAL A 151 -8.03 2.58 13.52
CA VAL A 151 -6.95 2.76 12.53
C VAL A 151 -6.25 1.43 12.32
N ILE A 152 -6.23 0.94 11.08
CA ILE A 152 -5.59 -0.33 10.72
C ILE A 152 -4.52 -0.05 9.67
N LYS A 153 -3.28 -0.41 9.99
CA LYS A 153 -2.22 -0.53 8.98
C LYS A 153 -2.32 -1.90 8.34
N LEU A 154 -2.48 -1.94 7.02
CA LEU A 154 -2.42 -3.18 6.24
C LEU A 154 -1.12 -3.14 5.43
N GLY A 155 -0.07 -3.82 5.90
CA GLY A 155 1.22 -3.84 5.18
C GLY A 155 1.23 -4.76 3.96
N SER A 156 0.37 -5.78 3.92
CA SER A 156 0.21 -6.70 2.78
C SER A 156 -1.12 -7.45 2.86
N PHE A 157 -1.60 -7.98 1.74
CA PHE A 157 -2.77 -8.86 1.63
C PHE A 157 -2.35 -10.33 1.72
N THR A 158 -1.79 -10.73 2.87
CA THR A 158 -1.43 -12.13 3.18
C THR A 158 -2.42 -12.76 4.14
N GLN A 159 -2.43 -14.10 4.19
CA GLN A 159 -3.30 -14.85 5.09
C GLN A 159 -3.03 -14.57 6.57
N GLU A 160 -1.75 -14.44 6.96
CA GLU A 160 -1.33 -14.12 8.32
C GLU A 160 -1.95 -12.79 8.79
N ASN A 161 -1.80 -11.74 7.99
CA ASN A 161 -2.37 -10.42 8.27
C ASN A 161 -3.89 -10.45 8.41
N PHE A 162 -4.56 -11.35 7.70
CA PHE A 162 -6.01 -11.35 7.65
C PHE A 162 -6.67 -11.90 8.90
N GLN A 163 -6.04 -12.86 9.59
CA GLN A 163 -6.54 -13.35 10.87
C GLN A 163 -6.49 -12.25 11.93
N ASP A 164 -5.45 -11.42 11.91
CA ASP A 164 -5.34 -10.23 12.76
C ASP A 164 -6.45 -9.24 12.44
N VAL A 165 -6.65 -8.91 11.16
CA VAL A 165 -7.71 -8.00 10.69
C VAL A 165 -9.10 -8.45 11.14
N LYS A 166 -9.39 -9.76 11.07
CA LYS A 166 -10.65 -10.32 11.55
C LYS A 166 -10.84 -10.07 13.05
N ASN A 167 -9.82 -10.37 13.86
CA ASN A 167 -9.87 -10.15 15.30
C ASN A 167 -10.05 -8.67 15.63
N ILE A 168 -9.35 -7.80 14.90
CA ILE A 168 -9.44 -6.35 15.01
C ILE A 168 -10.87 -5.87 14.75
N PHE A 169 -11.51 -6.32 13.67
CA PHE A 169 -12.88 -5.87 13.38
C PHE A 169 -13.93 -6.38 14.35
N LEU A 170 -13.71 -7.53 14.97
CA LEU A 170 -14.56 -8.00 16.07
C LEU A 170 -14.43 -7.13 17.33
N LEU A 171 -13.26 -6.52 17.54
CA LEU A 171 -12.98 -5.63 18.67
C LEU A 171 -13.28 -4.16 18.38
N ALA A 172 -13.29 -3.78 17.10
CA ALA A 172 -13.51 -2.42 16.67
C ALA A 172 -14.93 -1.97 17.04
N SER A 173 -14.99 -0.99 17.95
CA SER A 173 -16.22 -0.32 18.34
C SER A 173 -16.14 1.12 17.84
N GLY A 174 -16.84 1.43 16.74
CA GLY A 174 -16.78 2.76 16.16
C GLY A 174 -17.53 2.91 14.86
N ASN A 175 -17.79 4.16 14.48
CA ASN A 175 -18.41 4.50 13.21
C ASN A 175 -17.38 4.82 12.10
N ILE A 176 -16.12 5.04 12.46
CA ILE A 176 -15.06 5.50 11.57
C ILE A 176 -13.91 4.50 11.55
N LEU A 177 -13.47 4.14 10.35
CA LEU A 177 -12.27 3.35 10.08
C LEU A 177 -11.30 4.15 9.20
N ILE A 178 -10.04 4.19 9.58
CA ILE A 178 -8.93 4.65 8.74
C ILE A 178 -8.08 3.44 8.37
N ILE A 179 -7.85 3.23 7.08
CA ILE A 179 -7.00 2.16 6.57
C ILE A 179 -5.70 2.77 6.05
N ASP A 180 -4.59 2.51 6.74
CA ASP A 180 -3.26 2.86 6.29
C ASP A 180 -2.73 1.80 5.31
N LEU A 181 -2.59 2.20 4.05
CA LEU A 181 -2.04 1.43 2.93
C LEU A 181 -0.65 1.92 2.51
N ILE A 182 -0.02 2.82 3.28
CA ILE A 182 1.32 3.31 2.99
C ILE A 182 2.27 2.12 2.90
N GLY A 183 2.87 1.99 1.72
CA GLY A 183 3.87 0.98 1.46
C GLY A 183 3.35 -0.44 1.21
N ASN A 184 2.04 -0.64 1.08
CA ASN A 184 1.46 -1.96 0.81
C ASN A 184 1.58 -2.33 -0.67
N HIS A 185 2.49 -3.22 -1.02
CA HIS A 185 2.73 -3.58 -2.42
C HIS A 185 1.76 -4.62 -3.00
N GLY A 186 0.75 -5.08 -2.24
CA GLY A 186 -0.26 -6.03 -2.71
C GLY A 186 -0.34 -7.30 -1.88
N GLY A 187 -0.41 -8.46 -2.54
CA GLY A 187 -0.66 -9.76 -1.93
C GLY A 187 -1.72 -10.54 -2.71
N HIS A 188 -2.53 -11.35 -2.03
CA HIS A 188 -3.57 -12.16 -2.64
C HIS A 188 -4.84 -11.36 -2.93
N SER A 189 -5.25 -11.28 -4.20
CA SER A 189 -6.46 -10.57 -4.64
C SER A 189 -7.75 -11.04 -3.95
N CYS A 190 -7.83 -12.32 -3.59
CA CYS A 190 -9.00 -12.83 -2.88
C CYS A 190 -9.11 -12.41 -1.43
N ILE A 191 -7.99 -12.08 -0.79
CA ILE A 191 -7.99 -11.45 0.54
C ILE A 191 -8.49 -10.01 0.41
N ALA A 192 -8.08 -9.29 -0.65
CA ALA A 192 -8.62 -7.97 -0.96
C ALA A 192 -10.14 -7.99 -1.22
N TYR A 193 -10.64 -8.92 -2.04
CA TYR A 193 -12.09 -9.09 -2.24
C TYR A 193 -12.82 -9.50 -0.96
N SER A 194 -12.23 -10.37 -0.13
CA SER A 194 -12.83 -10.74 1.16
C SER A 194 -12.97 -9.54 2.10
N LEU A 195 -11.94 -8.69 2.15
CA LEU A 195 -11.97 -7.48 2.93
C LEU A 195 -13.01 -6.47 2.41
N LEU A 196 -13.12 -6.32 1.09
CA LEU A 196 -14.15 -5.50 0.45
C LEU A 196 -15.57 -5.98 0.75
N ASN A 197 -15.82 -7.29 0.64
CA ASN A 197 -17.10 -7.91 1.00
C ASN A 197 -17.47 -7.60 2.46
N TYR A 198 -16.49 -7.68 3.37
CA TYR A 198 -16.69 -7.40 4.77
C TYR A 198 -16.98 -5.92 5.06
N LEU A 199 -16.24 -5.02 4.43
CA LEU A 199 -16.30 -3.59 4.74
C LEU A 199 -17.47 -2.87 4.07
N VAL A 200 -17.93 -3.33 2.90
CA VAL A 200 -18.86 -2.58 2.05
C VAL A 200 -20.17 -3.37 1.89
N PRO A 201 -21.32 -2.84 2.35
CA PRO A 201 -22.58 -3.58 2.37
C PRO A 201 -23.02 -4.16 1.02
N GLU A 202 -22.93 -3.36 -0.05
CA GLU A 202 -23.36 -3.77 -1.39
C GLU A 202 -22.48 -4.86 -2.02
N TYR A 203 -21.29 -5.11 -1.48
CA TYR A 203 -20.36 -6.13 -1.98
C TYR A 203 -20.63 -7.53 -1.45
N SER A 204 -21.66 -7.68 -0.60
CA SER A 204 -22.29 -8.97 -0.33
C SER A 204 -22.83 -9.65 -1.61
N ASN A 205 -23.20 -8.86 -2.63
CA ASN A 205 -23.50 -9.36 -3.96
C ASN A 205 -22.20 -9.53 -4.77
N LEU A 206 -21.83 -10.78 -5.04
CA LEU A 206 -20.59 -11.10 -5.75
C LEU A 206 -20.53 -10.55 -7.18
N GLY A 207 -21.67 -10.42 -7.87
CA GLY A 207 -21.73 -9.79 -9.20
C GLY A 207 -21.43 -8.29 -9.17
N VAL A 208 -21.52 -7.65 -8.00
CA VAL A 208 -21.12 -6.25 -7.79
C VAL A 208 -19.67 -6.16 -7.30
N LEU A 209 -19.23 -7.11 -6.48
CA LEU A 209 -17.88 -7.14 -5.92
C LEU A 209 -16.81 -7.49 -6.95
N TYR A 210 -17.01 -8.58 -7.68
CA TYR A 210 -16.06 -9.08 -8.65
C TYR A 210 -15.98 -8.15 -9.86
N GLU A 211 -14.75 -7.96 -10.33
CA GLU A 211 -14.46 -7.07 -11.44
C GLU A 211 -13.97 -7.89 -12.63
N PRO A 212 -14.25 -7.45 -13.87
CA PRO A 212 -13.68 -8.08 -15.05
C PRO A 212 -12.16 -7.99 -15.05
N MET A 213 -11.52 -9.04 -15.56
CA MET A 213 -10.10 -9.12 -15.79
C MET A 213 -9.85 -9.70 -17.18
N ASP A 214 -8.75 -9.32 -17.80
CA ASP A 214 -8.19 -10.05 -18.93
C ASP A 214 -6.68 -10.24 -18.78
N ALA A 215 -6.12 -11.09 -19.63
CA ALA A 215 -4.71 -11.41 -19.67
C ALA A 215 -4.22 -11.33 -21.11
N ARG A 216 -2.96 -10.94 -21.30
CA ARG A 216 -2.30 -11.12 -22.60
C ARG A 216 -2.14 -12.61 -22.91
N THR A 217 -2.29 -12.98 -24.16
CA THR A 217 -2.31 -14.39 -24.62
C THR A 217 -1.02 -14.81 -25.33
N THR A 218 0.12 -14.25 -24.91
CA THR A 218 1.41 -14.73 -25.40
C THR A 218 1.60 -16.22 -25.06
N LYS A 219 2.38 -16.95 -25.86
CA LYS A 219 2.63 -18.40 -25.65
C LYS A 219 3.08 -18.72 -24.21
N SER A 220 3.94 -17.87 -23.67
CA SER A 220 4.44 -17.94 -22.30
C SER A 220 3.33 -17.80 -21.26
N LEU A 221 2.47 -16.79 -21.41
CA LEU A 221 1.35 -16.55 -20.48
C LEU A 221 0.25 -17.59 -20.60
N ILE A 222 -0.06 -18.09 -21.81
CA ILE A 222 -0.99 -19.21 -21.98
C ILE A 222 -0.50 -20.44 -21.21
N SER A 223 0.78 -20.74 -21.32
CA SER A 223 1.38 -21.90 -20.67
C SER A 223 1.40 -21.73 -19.15
N PHE A 224 1.81 -20.56 -18.65
CA PHE A 224 1.68 -20.20 -17.23
C PHE A 224 0.24 -20.36 -16.74
N SER A 225 -0.73 -19.85 -17.51
CA SER A 225 -2.15 -19.91 -17.18
C SER A 225 -2.71 -21.33 -17.09
N ARG A 226 -2.07 -22.32 -17.72
CA ARG A 226 -2.45 -23.73 -17.55
C ARG A 226 -2.27 -24.22 -16.12
N ALA A 227 -1.43 -23.58 -15.31
CA ALA A 227 -1.29 -23.93 -13.90
C ALA A 227 -2.61 -23.71 -13.15
N PHE A 228 -3.46 -22.79 -13.60
CA PHE A 228 -4.78 -22.59 -13.01
C PHE A 228 -5.79 -23.69 -13.38
N ASN A 229 -5.49 -24.58 -14.34
CA ASN A 229 -6.30 -25.79 -14.56
C ASN A 229 -6.19 -26.78 -13.42
N PHE A 230 -5.13 -26.72 -12.60
CA PHE A 230 -5.05 -27.51 -11.37
C PHE A 230 -6.11 -27.11 -10.35
N TYR A 231 -6.77 -25.98 -10.58
CA TYR A 231 -7.78 -25.44 -9.71
C TYR A 231 -9.05 -25.13 -10.49
N PRO A 232 -9.76 -26.19 -10.94
CA PRO A 232 -11.03 -26.02 -11.63
C PRO A 232 -11.94 -25.14 -10.77
N ASN A 233 -12.75 -24.33 -11.44
CA ASN A 233 -13.66 -23.36 -10.83
C ASN A 233 -13.07 -22.04 -10.32
N SER A 234 -11.78 -21.78 -10.51
CA SER A 234 -11.14 -20.58 -9.97
C SER A 234 -11.31 -19.33 -10.82
N ILE A 235 -11.87 -19.48 -12.02
CA ILE A 235 -12.14 -18.42 -12.98
C ILE A 235 -13.63 -18.45 -13.33
N LEU A 236 -14.30 -17.31 -13.21
CA LEU A 236 -15.72 -17.13 -13.50
C LEU A 236 -15.94 -16.56 -14.89
N ASN A 237 -16.91 -17.12 -15.60
CA ASN A 237 -17.49 -16.50 -16.77
C ASN A 237 -18.42 -15.37 -16.32
N LEU A 238 -18.10 -14.13 -16.72
CA LEU A 238 -18.86 -12.94 -16.33
C LEU A 238 -20.30 -12.94 -16.84
N GLN A 239 -20.57 -13.62 -17.96
CA GLN A 239 -21.90 -13.66 -18.56
C GLN A 239 -22.83 -14.63 -17.84
N THR A 240 -22.32 -15.82 -17.48
CA THR A 240 -23.13 -16.87 -16.85
C THR A 240 -23.04 -16.85 -15.33
N GLY A 241 -22.02 -16.21 -14.77
CA GLY A 241 -21.66 -16.30 -13.35
C GLY A 241 -21.14 -17.68 -12.93
N LEU A 242 -21.01 -18.62 -13.87
CA LEU A 242 -20.54 -19.97 -13.61
C LEU A 242 -19.03 -20.07 -13.82
N PRO A 243 -18.34 -20.95 -13.08
CA PRO A 243 -16.94 -21.17 -13.31
C PRO A 243 -16.65 -21.82 -14.67
N PHE A 244 -15.51 -21.48 -15.27
CA PHE A 244 -15.01 -22.20 -16.42
C PHE A 244 -14.54 -23.60 -16.01
N THR A 245 -14.83 -24.59 -16.85
CA THR A 245 -14.41 -25.99 -16.68
C THR A 245 -13.19 -26.36 -17.53
N ASN A 246 -12.73 -25.44 -18.38
CA ASN A 246 -11.62 -25.60 -19.32
C ASN A 246 -10.88 -24.25 -19.51
N MET A 247 -9.98 -24.19 -20.48
CA MET A 247 -9.20 -22.98 -20.82
C MET A 247 -9.94 -21.98 -21.70
N ASP A 248 -11.27 -22.09 -21.85
CA ASP A 248 -12.02 -21.20 -22.76
C ASP A 248 -11.98 -19.73 -22.31
N TRP A 249 -11.65 -19.49 -21.03
CA TRP A 249 -11.45 -18.15 -20.49
C TRP A 249 -10.22 -17.44 -21.07
N ILE A 250 -9.22 -18.17 -21.56
CA ILE A 250 -8.01 -17.62 -22.18
C ILE A 250 -7.98 -17.81 -23.71
N GLN A 251 -8.73 -18.79 -24.24
CA GLN A 251 -8.80 -19.08 -25.67
C GLN A 251 -10.25 -19.32 -26.10
N PRO A 252 -10.77 -18.67 -27.17
CA PRO A 252 -10.06 -17.88 -28.17
C PRO A 252 -9.64 -16.49 -27.67
N TYR A 253 -8.65 -15.89 -28.34
CA TYR A 253 -8.18 -14.55 -28.03
C TYR A 253 -9.04 -13.47 -28.72
N ILE A 254 -9.00 -12.27 -28.15
CA ILE A 254 -9.63 -11.04 -28.64
C ILE A 254 -8.53 -10.00 -28.84
N ASN A 255 -8.56 -9.31 -29.98
CA ASN A 255 -7.61 -8.22 -30.24
C ASN A 255 -8.07 -6.94 -29.55
N TYR A 256 -7.25 -6.40 -28.67
CA TYR A 256 -7.45 -5.06 -28.10
C TYR A 256 -6.34 -4.11 -28.55
N THR A 257 -6.73 -2.89 -28.89
CA THR A 257 -5.80 -1.80 -29.17
C THR A 257 -5.69 -0.90 -27.93
N ARG A 258 -4.53 -0.90 -27.28
CA ARG A 258 -4.22 -0.07 -26.10
C ARG A 258 -2.95 0.74 -26.37
N GLY A 259 -2.99 2.05 -26.17
CA GLY A 259 -1.83 2.92 -26.40
C GLY A 259 -1.26 2.83 -27.83
N ASN A 260 -2.12 2.72 -28.84
CA ASN A 260 -1.78 2.53 -30.26
C ASN A 260 -1.09 1.20 -30.60
N LEU A 261 -1.07 0.22 -29.69
CA LEU A 261 -0.60 -1.13 -29.94
C LEU A 261 -1.78 -2.10 -29.88
N THR A 262 -1.94 -2.91 -30.93
CA THR A 262 -2.90 -4.02 -30.96
C THR A 262 -2.18 -5.29 -30.54
N ASP A 263 -2.74 -5.99 -29.56
CA ASP A 263 -2.19 -7.25 -29.02
C ASP A 263 -3.34 -8.24 -28.74
N GLU A 264 -3.00 -9.52 -28.58
CA GLU A 264 -3.96 -10.61 -28.36
C GLU A 264 -4.21 -10.80 -26.85
N TYR A 265 -5.46 -10.71 -26.42
CA TYR A 265 -5.88 -10.88 -25.02
C TYR A 265 -6.91 -11.98 -24.87
N SER A 266 -7.12 -12.44 -23.64
CA SER A 266 -8.20 -13.34 -23.30
C SER A 266 -9.56 -12.66 -23.46
N MET A 267 -10.65 -13.43 -23.47
CA MET A 267 -11.95 -12.86 -23.13
C MET A 267 -11.92 -12.29 -21.70
N LYS A 268 -12.87 -11.42 -21.36
CA LYS A 268 -13.01 -10.93 -19.99
C LYS A 268 -13.60 -12.01 -19.09
N TRP A 269 -13.00 -12.21 -17.92
CA TRP A 269 -13.40 -13.18 -16.89
C TRP A 269 -13.29 -12.53 -15.50
N SER A 270 -13.61 -13.24 -14.43
CA SER A 270 -13.27 -12.78 -13.07
C SER A 270 -12.69 -13.89 -12.21
N ILE A 271 -11.97 -13.53 -11.16
CA ILE A 271 -11.45 -14.51 -10.20
C ILE A 271 -12.62 -15.04 -9.37
N ASN A 272 -12.71 -16.36 -9.20
CA ASN A 272 -13.58 -16.96 -8.22
C ASN A 272 -12.86 -17.10 -6.88
N CYS A 273 -13.08 -16.18 -5.96
CA CYS A 273 -12.49 -16.24 -4.62
C CYS A 273 -13.17 -17.22 -3.67
N ASP A 274 -14.33 -17.76 -4.06
CA ASP A 274 -14.96 -18.91 -3.41
C ASP A 274 -14.42 -20.26 -3.93
N GLY A 275 -13.56 -20.24 -4.95
CA GLY A 275 -12.96 -21.43 -5.55
C GLY A 275 -11.73 -21.96 -4.80
N GLU A 276 -11.29 -23.16 -5.18
CA GLU A 276 -10.20 -23.88 -4.52
C GLU A 276 -8.81 -23.24 -4.73
N ALA A 277 -8.50 -22.61 -5.88
CA ALA A 277 -7.17 -22.02 -6.15
C ALA A 277 -6.80 -20.90 -5.20
N PHE A 278 -7.74 -19.98 -5.01
CA PHE A 278 -7.41 -18.62 -4.59
C PHE A 278 -7.93 -18.30 -3.18
N GLY A 279 -8.72 -19.19 -2.59
CA GLY A 279 -9.41 -18.95 -1.32
C GLY A 279 -9.46 -20.11 -0.33
N MET A 280 -8.78 -21.23 -0.57
CA MET A 280 -9.02 -22.47 0.20
C MET A 280 -10.53 -22.80 0.33
N GLY A 281 -11.36 -22.35 -0.62
CA GLY A 281 -12.81 -22.57 -0.64
C GLY A 281 -13.68 -21.71 0.28
N GLN A 282 -13.18 -20.63 0.91
CA GLN A 282 -14.04 -19.73 1.72
C GLN A 282 -13.61 -18.27 1.64
N PHE A 283 -14.56 -17.35 1.36
CA PHE A 283 -14.45 -15.96 1.79
C PHE A 283 -14.03 -15.92 3.26
N TRP A 284 -12.81 -15.43 3.49
CA TRP A 284 -12.14 -15.52 4.78
C TRP A 284 -12.85 -14.67 5.86
N LEU A 285 -13.52 -13.61 5.43
CA LEU A 285 -14.50 -12.83 6.18
C LEU A 285 -15.84 -12.93 5.47
N LYS A 286 -16.85 -13.45 6.17
CA LYS A 286 -18.25 -13.38 5.75
C LYS A 286 -18.99 -12.47 6.71
N ASN A 287 -19.83 -11.59 6.17
CA ASN A 287 -20.76 -10.82 7.01
C ASN A 287 -21.76 -11.79 7.63
N GLY A 288 -21.74 -11.89 8.96
CA GLY A 288 -22.86 -12.48 9.70
C GLY A 288 -24.10 -11.60 9.59
N THR A 289 -25.26 -12.16 9.96
CA THR A 289 -26.56 -11.46 9.96
C THR A 289 -26.61 -10.19 10.82
N ASN A 290 -25.63 -10.00 11.71
CA ASN A 290 -25.51 -8.85 12.62
C ASN A 290 -24.25 -7.99 12.36
N THR A 291 -23.67 -8.03 11.16
CA THR A 291 -22.43 -7.27 10.90
C THR A 291 -22.73 -5.78 10.87
N THR A 292 -22.22 -5.04 11.86
CA THR A 292 -22.24 -3.59 11.87
C THR A 292 -21.09 -3.06 11.02
N TYR A 293 -21.42 -2.54 9.84
CA TYR A 293 -20.45 -1.88 8.98
C TYR A 293 -19.98 -0.55 9.57
N PHE A 294 -18.71 -0.19 9.34
CA PHE A 294 -18.26 1.17 9.56
C PHE A 294 -19.07 2.13 8.68
N LYS A 295 -19.56 3.23 9.28
CA LYS A 295 -20.34 4.23 8.55
C LYS A 295 -19.47 5.09 7.62
N SER A 296 -18.20 5.25 7.98
CA SER A 296 -17.24 6.07 7.26
C SER A 296 -15.90 5.36 7.20
N ILE A 297 -15.40 5.13 5.98
CA ILE A 297 -14.09 4.56 5.72
C ILE A 297 -13.23 5.60 5.02
N TYR A 298 -12.06 5.84 5.59
CA TYR A 298 -11.00 6.67 5.04
C TYR A 298 -9.79 5.79 4.74
N VAL A 299 -9.00 6.20 3.77
CA VAL A 299 -7.74 5.54 3.42
C VAL A 299 -6.61 6.54 3.53
N LEU A 300 -5.46 6.14 4.05
CA LEU A 300 -4.20 6.85 3.95
C LEU A 300 -3.27 6.06 3.01
N THR A 301 -2.72 6.70 1.98
CA THR A 301 -1.84 6.07 1.00
C THR A 301 -0.69 7.02 0.62
N ASP A 302 0.44 6.47 0.22
CA ASP A 302 1.53 7.22 -0.43
C ASP A 302 1.58 6.96 -1.94
N GLY A 303 0.54 6.27 -2.47
CA GLY A 303 0.43 5.88 -3.86
C GLY A 303 1.24 4.64 -4.23
N THR A 304 2.06 4.07 -3.33
CA THR A 304 2.87 2.86 -3.60
C THR A 304 2.06 1.55 -3.51
N CYS A 305 0.74 1.69 -3.32
CA CYS A 305 -0.23 0.61 -3.30
C CYS A 305 -0.28 -0.15 -4.65
N GLY A 306 0.06 -1.45 -4.65
CA GLY A 306 0.19 -2.28 -5.86
C GLY A 306 -0.69 -3.55 -5.84
N SER A 307 -0.85 -4.22 -6.99
CA SER A 307 -1.53 -5.53 -7.11
C SER A 307 -2.86 -5.62 -6.32
N ALA A 308 -3.00 -6.55 -5.37
CA ALA A 308 -4.20 -6.70 -4.54
C ALA A 308 -4.57 -5.44 -3.74
N CYS A 309 -3.59 -4.63 -3.31
CA CYS A 309 -3.84 -3.34 -2.65
C CYS A 309 -4.47 -2.37 -3.64
N SER A 310 -3.92 -2.27 -4.85
CA SER A 310 -4.44 -1.39 -5.88
C SER A 310 -5.86 -1.78 -6.30
N LEU A 311 -6.15 -3.09 -6.37
CA LEU A 311 -7.51 -3.63 -6.54
C LEU A 311 -8.42 -3.22 -5.37
N PHE A 312 -7.99 -3.47 -4.14
CA PHE A 312 -8.74 -3.14 -2.92
C PHE A 312 -9.14 -1.66 -2.91
N LEU A 313 -8.15 -0.76 -3.02
CA LEU A 313 -8.38 0.67 -2.96
C LEU A 313 -9.24 1.16 -4.12
N SER A 314 -8.94 0.73 -5.35
CA SER A 314 -9.68 1.12 -6.55
C SER A 314 -11.16 0.75 -6.44
N LYS A 315 -11.49 -0.38 -5.82
CA LYS A 315 -12.86 -0.82 -5.64
C LYS A 315 -13.51 -0.15 -4.43
N LEU A 316 -12.79 -0.06 -3.30
CA LEU A 316 -13.29 0.55 -2.06
C LEU A 316 -13.78 1.98 -2.28
N LYS A 317 -13.13 2.76 -3.16
CA LYS A 317 -13.56 4.14 -3.50
C LYS A 317 -15.02 4.25 -3.97
N PHE A 318 -15.61 3.16 -4.43
CA PHE A 318 -17.01 3.10 -4.88
C PHE A 318 -17.98 2.53 -3.84
N GLY A 319 -17.49 2.15 -2.66
CA GLY A 319 -18.33 1.68 -1.56
C GLY A 319 -19.15 2.81 -0.96
N SER A 320 -20.40 2.54 -0.63
CA SER A 320 -21.36 3.50 -0.05
C SER A 320 -20.88 4.18 1.24
N ASN A 321 -20.02 3.52 1.99
CA ASN A 321 -19.42 4.01 3.23
C ASN A 321 -18.01 4.57 3.07
N PHE A 322 -17.39 4.48 1.89
CA PHE A 322 -16.14 5.18 1.62
C PHE A 322 -16.36 6.69 1.58
N LYS A 323 -15.41 7.44 2.13
CA LYS A 323 -15.48 8.90 2.22
C LYS A 323 -14.37 9.56 1.42
N LYS A 324 -13.10 9.31 1.78
CA LYS A 324 -11.94 9.94 1.13
C LYS A 324 -10.68 9.07 1.23
N ALA A 325 -9.85 9.18 0.21
CA ALA A 325 -8.46 8.74 0.19
C ALA A 325 -7.56 9.95 0.43
N TYR A 326 -6.78 9.88 1.50
CA TYR A 326 -5.76 10.83 1.86
C TYR A 326 -4.40 10.38 1.32
N GLY A 327 -3.66 11.31 0.74
CA GLY A 327 -2.29 11.09 0.32
C GLY A 327 -1.28 11.69 1.29
N ILE A 328 -0.20 10.96 1.57
CA ILE A 328 0.99 11.47 2.26
C ILE A 328 2.18 11.54 1.31
N GLY A 329 3.07 12.52 1.54
CA GLY A 329 4.18 12.80 0.62
C GLY A 329 3.73 13.56 -0.63
N GLY A 330 4.44 13.40 -1.74
CA GLY A 330 4.23 14.12 -3.00
C GLY A 330 5.08 15.38 -3.10
N GLY A 331 4.67 16.33 -3.95
CA GLY A 331 5.35 17.62 -4.11
C GLY A 331 6.40 17.68 -5.23
N TYR A 332 6.31 16.77 -6.21
CA TYR A 332 7.14 16.79 -7.42
C TYR A 332 6.98 18.09 -8.22
N ASP A 333 5.76 18.60 -8.35
CA ASP A 333 5.42 19.79 -9.15
C ASP A 333 4.64 20.85 -8.34
N GLY A 334 4.54 20.68 -7.03
CA GLY A 334 3.70 21.52 -6.17
C GLY A 334 2.21 21.19 -6.28
N ASN A 335 1.81 20.28 -7.18
CA ASN A 335 0.50 19.65 -7.14
C ASN A 335 0.55 18.54 -6.10
N ASN A 336 -0.35 18.67 -5.14
CA ASN A 336 -0.40 17.82 -3.96
C ASN A 336 -1.35 16.62 -4.13
N VAL A 337 -1.88 16.43 -5.34
CA VAL A 337 -2.78 15.34 -5.70
C VAL A 337 -2.04 14.40 -6.64
N PHE A 338 -2.06 13.11 -6.32
CA PHE A 338 -1.36 12.06 -7.04
C PHE A 338 -2.16 10.76 -7.04
N GLU A 339 -1.79 9.80 -7.88
CA GLU A 339 -2.45 8.48 -7.96
C GLU A 339 -2.54 7.78 -6.61
N SER A 340 -3.73 7.30 -6.24
CA SER A 340 -3.94 6.60 -4.97
C SER A 340 -3.26 5.22 -4.93
N SER A 341 -2.90 4.66 -6.08
CA SER A 341 -2.19 3.38 -6.25
C SER A 341 -1.25 3.40 -7.47
N SER A 342 -0.19 2.59 -7.46
CA SER A 342 1.01 2.79 -8.31
C SER A 342 0.90 2.10 -9.66
N TYR A 343 0.45 0.85 -9.65
CA TYR A 343 0.21 0.04 -10.85
C TYR A 343 -1.15 -0.66 -10.73
N ALA A 344 -1.72 -1.02 -11.88
CA ALA A 344 -3.08 -1.53 -11.96
C ALA A 344 -3.29 -2.71 -11.02
N GLY A 345 -4.44 -2.73 -10.33
CA GLY A 345 -4.86 -3.91 -9.60
C GLY A 345 -4.96 -5.13 -10.52
N GLY A 346 -5.08 -6.30 -9.90
CA GLY A 346 -5.09 -7.58 -10.60
C GLY A 346 -4.03 -8.53 -10.07
N GLY A 347 -3.69 -9.54 -10.88
CA GLY A 347 -2.69 -10.56 -10.55
C GLY A 347 -1.30 -10.11 -10.95
N ALA A 348 -0.53 -9.60 -9.98
CA ALA A 348 0.90 -9.40 -10.17
C ALA A 348 1.64 -10.61 -9.60
N PHE A 349 2.58 -11.14 -10.38
CA PHE A 349 3.34 -12.33 -10.00
C PHE A 349 4.83 -12.03 -10.05
N ASN A 350 5.55 -12.58 -9.08
CA ASN A 350 7.00 -12.64 -9.14
C ASN A 350 7.38 -13.58 -10.29
N TRP A 351 8.40 -13.19 -11.06
CA TRP A 351 8.98 -14.01 -12.10
C TRP A 351 9.34 -15.43 -11.63
N ASN A 352 9.85 -15.58 -10.40
CA ASN A 352 10.14 -16.90 -9.84
C ASN A 352 8.88 -17.77 -9.70
N ASP A 353 7.73 -17.16 -9.36
CA ASP A 353 6.46 -17.87 -9.31
C ASP A 353 6.04 -18.28 -10.73
N ILE A 354 6.18 -17.36 -11.70
CA ILE A 354 5.89 -17.65 -13.12
C ILE A 354 6.71 -18.83 -13.62
N VAL A 355 8.03 -18.85 -13.40
CA VAL A 355 8.92 -19.96 -13.78
C VAL A 355 8.53 -21.25 -13.07
N THR A 356 8.18 -21.18 -11.78
CA THR A 356 7.79 -22.34 -10.99
C THR A 356 6.49 -22.96 -11.53
N TYR A 357 5.46 -22.16 -11.76
CA TYR A 357 4.20 -22.63 -12.35
C TYR A 357 4.37 -23.13 -13.78
N TYR A 358 5.23 -22.47 -14.57
CA TYR A 358 5.56 -22.90 -15.92
C TYR A 358 6.22 -24.29 -15.94
N THR A 359 7.15 -24.53 -15.02
CA THR A 359 7.80 -25.84 -14.86
C THR A 359 6.82 -26.90 -14.37
N LEU A 360 5.93 -26.53 -13.43
CA LEU A 360 4.93 -27.44 -12.84
C LEU A 360 3.97 -28.02 -13.89
N VAL A 361 3.60 -27.23 -14.90
CA VAL A 361 2.73 -27.70 -16.00
C VAL A 361 3.47 -28.51 -17.06
N GLY A 362 4.76 -28.80 -16.86
CA GLY A 362 5.58 -29.57 -17.79
C GLY A 362 5.84 -28.85 -19.12
N ALA A 363 5.75 -27.51 -19.14
CA ALA A 363 6.05 -26.74 -20.32
C ALA A 363 7.57 -26.63 -20.51
N ASN A 364 8.06 -27.07 -21.67
CA ASN A 364 9.47 -27.01 -22.03
C ASN A 364 9.73 -25.83 -22.97
N ASP A 365 10.02 -24.67 -22.41
CA ASP A 365 10.48 -23.49 -23.15
C ASP A 365 11.64 -22.87 -22.39
N SER A 366 12.84 -22.97 -22.97
CA SER A 366 14.06 -22.44 -22.38
C SER A 366 14.06 -20.92 -22.24
N SER A 367 13.12 -20.20 -22.89
CA SER A 367 12.98 -18.75 -22.73
C SER A 367 12.39 -18.32 -21.39
N ILE A 368 11.76 -19.24 -20.64
CA ILE A 368 11.24 -18.99 -19.29
C ILE A 368 12.10 -19.77 -18.29
N SER A 369 13.09 -19.09 -17.74
CA SER A 369 14.01 -19.63 -16.74
C SER A 369 14.20 -18.64 -15.60
N TYR A 370 14.71 -19.12 -14.47
CA TYR A 370 15.08 -18.24 -13.36
C TYR A 370 16.07 -17.18 -13.84
N LEU A 371 15.92 -15.96 -13.33
CA LEU A 371 16.87 -14.90 -13.66
C LEU A 371 18.27 -15.33 -13.19
N PRO A 372 19.33 -15.05 -13.97
CA PRO A 372 20.70 -15.42 -13.59
C PRO A 372 21.27 -14.56 -12.45
N THR A 373 20.40 -13.83 -11.74
CA THR A 373 20.77 -12.85 -10.72
C THR A 373 19.80 -12.95 -9.55
N SER A 374 20.12 -12.29 -8.44
CA SER A 374 19.18 -12.09 -7.32
C SER A 374 18.16 -10.97 -7.59
N ALA A 375 18.06 -10.47 -8.82
CA ALA A 375 17.09 -9.45 -9.17
C ALA A 375 15.67 -10.00 -9.03
N PHE A 376 14.76 -9.11 -8.69
CA PHE A 376 13.35 -9.42 -8.52
C PHE A 376 12.56 -8.71 -9.62
N LEU A 377 11.73 -9.46 -10.33
CA LEU A 377 10.88 -8.96 -11.40
C LEU A 377 9.43 -9.32 -11.06
N ASN A 378 8.59 -8.29 -10.92
CA ASN A 378 7.14 -8.46 -10.81
C ASN A 378 6.50 -8.08 -12.14
N LEU A 379 5.62 -8.95 -12.63
CA LEU A 379 4.85 -8.71 -13.84
C LEU A 379 3.36 -8.65 -13.50
N ASN A 380 2.68 -7.65 -14.02
CA ASN A 380 1.23 -7.64 -14.02
C ASN A 380 0.74 -8.61 -15.11
N VAL A 381 0.15 -9.73 -14.69
CA VAL A 381 -0.31 -10.77 -15.62
C VAL A 381 -1.78 -10.58 -15.96
N TYR A 382 -2.57 -10.07 -15.02
CA TYR A 382 -4.00 -9.83 -15.21
C TYR A 382 -4.33 -8.36 -15.05
N GLU A 383 -4.97 -7.78 -16.06
CA GLU A 383 -5.42 -6.40 -16.03
C GLU A 383 -6.87 -6.34 -15.53
N ILE A 384 -7.10 -5.65 -14.42
CA ILE A 384 -8.45 -5.44 -13.88
C ILE A 384 -9.16 -4.26 -14.56
N TYR A 385 -10.47 -4.40 -14.75
CA TYR A 385 -11.38 -3.36 -15.16
C TYR A 385 -12.21 -2.93 -13.96
N ILE A 386 -12.31 -1.62 -13.70
CA ILE A 386 -13.24 -1.13 -12.68
C ILE A 386 -14.45 -0.60 -13.43
N ASN A 387 -15.51 -1.41 -13.52
CA ASN A 387 -16.68 -1.09 -14.35
C ASN A 387 -17.29 0.28 -14.02
N ARG A 388 -17.23 0.71 -12.75
CA ARG A 388 -17.73 2.02 -12.30
C ARG A 388 -16.86 3.21 -12.73
N LEU A 389 -15.58 2.99 -13.06
CA LEU A 389 -14.73 4.02 -13.67
C LEU A 389 -14.94 4.04 -15.18
N ASN A 390 -14.64 2.92 -15.81
CA ASN A 390 -14.74 2.74 -17.25
C ASN A 390 -14.66 1.23 -17.56
N PRO A 391 -15.67 0.65 -18.22
CA PRO A 391 -15.68 -0.78 -18.54
C PRO A 391 -14.78 -1.15 -19.73
N ASP A 392 -14.35 -0.18 -20.54
CA ASP A 392 -13.61 -0.39 -21.78
C ASP A 392 -12.10 -0.32 -21.59
N TYR A 393 -11.64 0.41 -20.58
CA TYR A 393 -10.23 0.58 -20.27
C TYR A 393 -9.84 -0.14 -18.98
N PRO A 394 -8.72 -0.88 -18.97
CA PRO A 394 -8.19 -1.43 -17.74
C PRO A 394 -7.75 -0.33 -16.79
N ARG A 395 -7.75 -0.63 -15.50
CA ARG A 395 -7.36 0.28 -14.41
C ARG A 395 -6.00 0.94 -14.65
N GLU A 396 -5.08 0.29 -15.36
CA GLU A 396 -3.73 0.81 -15.66
C GLU A 396 -3.71 2.09 -16.52
N PHE A 397 -4.79 2.32 -17.26
CA PHE A 397 -4.93 3.45 -18.18
C PHE A 397 -5.88 4.52 -17.63
N LEU A 398 -6.42 4.29 -16.43
CA LEU A 398 -7.32 5.20 -15.76
C LEU A 398 -6.59 5.89 -14.61
N SER A 399 -6.96 7.13 -14.32
CA SER A 399 -6.46 7.84 -13.16
C SER A 399 -7.42 7.68 -11.98
N GLN A 400 -6.91 7.40 -10.78
CA GLN A 400 -7.66 7.53 -9.55
C GLN A 400 -6.80 8.20 -8.49
N SER A 401 -6.73 9.52 -8.59
CA SER A 401 -6.04 10.33 -7.61
C SER A 401 -6.61 10.19 -6.20
N ILE A 402 -5.77 10.50 -5.22
CA ILE A 402 -6.22 10.82 -3.85
C ILE A 402 -7.20 11.99 -3.89
N ASP A 403 -8.04 12.09 -2.86
CA ASP A 403 -9.04 13.15 -2.74
C ASP A 403 -8.47 14.37 -1.98
N LYS A 404 -7.53 14.13 -1.05
CA LYS A 404 -6.89 15.19 -0.26
C LYS A 404 -5.48 14.79 0.14
N GLN A 405 -4.55 15.74 0.17
CA GLN A 405 -3.23 15.52 0.78
C GLN A 405 -3.28 15.85 2.27
N VAL A 406 -2.58 15.08 3.10
CA VAL A 406 -2.29 15.51 4.47
C VAL A 406 -1.31 16.69 4.45
N THR A 407 -1.57 17.69 5.28
CA THR A 407 -0.78 18.92 5.34
C THR A 407 0.42 18.79 6.26
N SER A 408 0.49 17.71 7.06
CA SER A 408 1.65 17.41 7.89
C SER A 408 2.88 17.25 7.00
N SER A 409 3.86 18.13 7.17
CA SER A 409 5.10 18.15 6.39
C SER A 409 6.02 16.97 6.67
N ASP A 410 5.70 16.15 7.68
CA ASP A 410 6.49 15.01 8.07
C ASP A 410 5.82 13.70 7.60
N TYR A 411 6.37 13.13 6.52
CA TYR A 411 5.98 11.82 5.99
C TYR A 411 6.07 10.72 7.06
N PHE A 412 6.87 10.91 8.11
CA PHE A 412 7.10 9.94 9.19
C PHE A 412 6.22 10.18 10.43
N ASN A 413 5.42 11.25 10.46
CA ASN A 413 4.50 11.52 11.58
C ASN A 413 3.07 11.07 11.24
N LEU A 414 2.86 9.76 11.27
CA LEU A 414 1.55 9.15 10.98
C LEU A 414 0.47 9.58 11.97
N GLU A 415 0.82 9.87 13.23
CA GLU A 415 -0.14 10.36 14.22
C GLU A 415 -0.77 11.68 13.77
N SER A 416 0.04 12.64 13.31
CA SER A 416 -0.47 13.91 12.80
C SER A 416 -1.36 13.74 11.57
N ALA A 417 -1.04 12.80 10.70
CA ALA A 417 -1.87 12.46 9.54
C ALA A 417 -3.22 11.89 9.98
N PHE A 418 -3.24 10.95 10.94
CA PHE A 418 -4.49 10.38 11.47
C PHE A 418 -5.33 11.43 12.19
N GLU A 419 -4.71 12.27 13.02
CA GLU A 419 -5.39 13.40 13.68
C GLU A 419 -6.02 14.34 12.66
N GLN A 420 -5.31 14.68 11.59
CA GLN A 420 -5.87 15.51 10.53
C GLN A 420 -7.11 14.86 9.90
N ILE A 421 -7.05 13.58 9.57
CA ILE A 421 -8.19 12.84 9.00
C ILE A 421 -9.37 12.85 9.97
N ILE A 422 -9.12 12.60 11.26
CA ILE A 422 -10.17 12.57 12.29
C ILE A 422 -10.80 13.97 12.47
N ASN A 423 -10.00 15.03 12.46
CA ASN A 423 -10.46 16.39 12.69
C ASN A 423 -11.15 17.00 11.46
N ASP A 424 -10.78 16.60 10.24
CA ASP A 424 -11.47 17.00 9.01
C ASP A 424 -12.93 16.53 8.97
N GLU A 425 -13.23 15.42 9.65
CA GLU A 425 -14.47 14.65 9.48
C GLU A 425 -15.32 14.60 10.73
N SER A 426 -14.74 14.96 11.87
CA SER A 426 -15.54 15.31 13.03
C SER A 426 -16.25 16.62 12.69
N PRO A 427 -17.61 16.71 12.78
CA PRO A 427 -18.25 18.02 12.75
C PRO A 427 -17.53 18.88 13.79
N PRO A 428 -17.17 20.14 13.48
CA PRO A 428 -16.40 20.99 14.39
C PRO A 428 -17.08 20.87 15.72
N PHE A 429 -16.45 20.17 16.68
CA PHE A 429 -17.08 19.78 17.94
C PHE A 429 -17.75 21.04 18.41
N GLY A 430 -19.09 21.06 18.33
CA GLY A 430 -19.84 22.31 18.35
C GLY A 430 -19.27 23.07 19.50
N TYR A 431 -18.61 24.21 19.21
CA TYR A 431 -17.89 25.02 20.19
C TYR A 431 -18.70 24.91 21.45
N ALA A 432 -18.21 24.14 22.45
CA ALA A 432 -18.92 24.05 23.70
C ALA A 432 -19.14 25.51 24.04
N PRO A 433 -20.40 26.00 24.08
CA PRO A 433 -20.69 27.42 24.01
C PRO A 433 -19.77 28.03 25.03
N ILE A 434 -18.89 28.94 24.60
CA ILE A 434 -17.93 29.59 25.48
C ILE A 434 -18.77 29.99 26.67
N ILE A 435 -18.63 29.26 27.78
CA ILE A 435 -19.35 29.58 29.00
C ILE A 435 -18.68 30.89 29.34
N ASN A 436 -19.39 31.96 28.99
CA ASN A 436 -19.01 33.34 29.20
C ASN A 436 -18.37 33.37 30.59
N SER A 437 -17.13 33.83 30.70
CA SER A 437 -16.32 33.73 31.93
C SER A 437 -17.02 34.27 33.18
N SER A 438 -18.11 35.01 32.99
CA SER A 438 -19.11 35.42 33.98
C SER A 438 -19.86 34.27 34.69
N LEU A 439 -20.07 33.10 34.08
CA LEU A 439 -20.82 31.99 34.70
C LEU A 439 -19.94 31.10 35.60
N LYS A 440 -18.62 31.03 35.33
CA LYS A 440 -17.66 30.33 36.22
C LYS A 440 -17.56 31.00 37.60
N ILE A 441 -17.75 32.33 37.66
CA ILE A 441 -17.77 33.08 38.93
C ILE A 441 -19.01 32.72 39.76
N ILE A 442 -20.16 32.49 39.13
CA ILE A 442 -21.42 32.18 39.84
C ILE A 442 -21.38 30.76 40.44
N ILE A 443 -20.84 29.77 39.71
CA ILE A 443 -20.78 28.39 40.19
C ILE A 443 -19.73 28.21 41.30
N MET A 444 -18.58 28.90 41.24
CA MET A 444 -17.61 28.89 42.36
C MET A 444 -18.11 29.64 43.59
N SER A 445 -18.90 30.71 43.42
CA SER A 445 -19.48 31.44 44.56
C SER A 445 -20.54 30.61 45.30
N LEU A 446 -21.35 29.82 44.58
CA LEU A 446 -22.36 28.93 45.17
C LEU A 446 -21.77 27.71 45.88
N LEU A 447 -20.64 27.16 45.42
CA LEU A 447 -19.95 26.07 46.12
C LEU A 447 -19.24 26.56 47.41
N THR A 448 -18.70 27.78 47.39
CA THR A 448 -18.01 28.36 48.56
C THR A 448 -19.00 28.73 49.66
N LEU A 449 -20.21 29.19 49.31
CA LEU A 449 -21.26 29.51 50.29
C LEU A 449 -21.83 28.26 50.98
N LYS A 450 -21.84 27.10 50.30
CA LYS A 450 -22.34 25.84 50.85
C LYS A 450 -21.34 25.17 51.83
N LEU A 451 -20.05 25.46 51.71
CA LEU A 451 -19.01 24.97 52.63
C LEU A 451 -18.89 25.83 53.90
N LEU A 452 -19.23 27.12 53.83
CA LEU A 452 -19.23 28.03 55.00
C LEU A 452 -20.46 27.87 55.91
N LEU A 453 -21.56 27.30 55.43
CA LEU A 453 -22.78 27.10 56.23
C LEU A 453 -22.82 25.76 57.02
N ASN A 454 -21.82 24.88 56.83
CA ASN A 454 -21.79 23.56 57.47
C ASN A 454 -20.75 23.40 58.59
N SER A 455 -20.05 24.47 59.01
CA SER A 455 -18.96 24.38 59.99
C SER A 455 -19.23 25.01 61.37
N THR A 456 -20.49 25.14 61.78
CA THR A 456 -20.83 25.57 63.15
C THR A 456 -21.79 24.59 63.79
N HIS A 457 -21.26 23.53 64.40
CA HIS A 457 -21.78 22.93 65.64
C HIS A 457 -20.85 21.79 66.11
N GLN A 458 -19.97 22.10 67.06
CA GLN A 458 -19.58 21.15 68.10
C GLN A 458 -19.33 21.94 69.38
N VAL A 459 -20.27 21.81 70.31
CA VAL A 459 -20.17 22.22 71.71
C VAL A 459 -19.84 20.97 72.51
N ALA A 460 -18.78 21.04 73.32
CA ALA A 460 -18.42 20.04 74.31
C ALA A 460 -19.34 20.11 75.53
N TYR A 461 -19.69 18.96 76.13
CA TYR A 461 -19.97 18.86 77.57
C TYR A 461 -19.71 17.44 78.09
N ILE A 462 -18.93 17.42 79.18
CA ILE A 462 -18.53 16.37 80.14
C ILE A 462 -17.55 15.30 79.64
#